data_AF-A0A3B9F356-F1
#
_entry.id   AF-A0A3B9F356-F1
#
_cell.length_a   1.000
_cell.length_b   1.000
_cell.length_c   1.000
_cell.angle_alpha   90.00
_cell.angle_beta   90.00
_cell.angle_gamma   90.00
#
_symmetry.space_group_name_H-M   'P 1'
#
loop_
_entity.id
_entity.type
_entity.pdbx_description
1 polymer ?
#
loop_
_entity_poly.entity_id
_entity_poly.type
_entity_poly.pdbx_seq_one_letter_code
_entity_poly.pdbx_strand_id
1 'polypeptide(L)'
;IVSGLPSALGSTMSLVSTGELAAIFVVILLAMTLLVTAFVVFMERGQRRITVNYAKRQQGRKMVGGQSSYLPLKINMAGVIPPIFASSIILFPATLGGWFSQSEGMGWLAELTASISPGQPLYVLFYGLAIVFFTFFYTALTFDSKDTADNLRKSGGFIPGIRPGKHSADYIDSVMSRLTATGAVYITAVCLLPEFLILYWNVPFYFGGTSLLIIVVVVMDFIAQAQSHLMSNQYESLMKKAGLN
;
A
#
# COMPACT_ATOMS: atom_id res chain seq x y z
N ILE A 1 16.17 -4.94 -0.70
CA ILE A 1 15.05 -5.89 -0.86
C ILE A 1 15.15 -6.61 -2.22
N VAL A 2 14.95 -5.94 -3.35
CA VAL A 2 14.99 -6.57 -4.69
C VAL A 2 16.34 -7.22 -5.03
N SER A 3 17.46 -6.59 -4.66
CA SER A 3 18.81 -7.13 -4.88
C SER A 3 19.14 -8.40 -4.10
N GLY A 4 18.37 -8.73 -3.05
CA GLY A 4 18.54 -9.95 -2.26
C GLY A 4 17.74 -11.14 -2.77
N LEU A 5 16.86 -10.94 -3.76
CA LEU A 5 16.04 -12.02 -4.32
C LEU A 5 16.87 -13.07 -5.08
N PRO A 6 17.87 -12.71 -5.92
CA PRO A 6 18.66 -13.70 -6.64
C PRO A 6 19.46 -14.60 -5.70
N SER A 7 20.05 -14.03 -4.65
CA SER A 7 20.78 -14.81 -3.64
C SER A 7 19.85 -15.67 -2.80
N ALA A 8 18.66 -15.18 -2.41
CA ALA A 8 17.67 -15.97 -1.68
C ALA A 8 17.13 -17.17 -2.49
N LEU A 9 16.91 -16.99 -3.80
CA LEU A 9 16.54 -18.09 -4.69
C LEU A 9 17.69 -19.10 -4.82
N GLY A 10 18.93 -18.64 -4.96
CA GLY A 10 20.12 -19.48 -4.98
C GLY A 10 20.27 -20.32 -3.70
N SER A 11 20.10 -19.69 -2.54
CA SER A 11 20.12 -20.39 -1.24
C SER A 11 19.00 -21.43 -1.17
N THR A 12 17.77 -21.07 -1.52
CA THR A 12 16.62 -22.00 -1.50
C THR A 12 16.85 -23.21 -2.41
N MET A 13 17.42 -23.01 -3.61
CA MET A 13 17.77 -24.11 -4.52
C MET A 13 18.88 -25.00 -3.94
N SER A 14 19.85 -24.41 -3.23
CA SER A 14 20.89 -25.17 -2.54
C SER A 14 20.32 -26.03 -1.40
N LEU A 15 19.35 -25.52 -0.63
CA LEU A 15 18.65 -26.28 0.43
C LEU A 15 17.81 -27.45 -0.13
N VAL A 16 17.29 -27.32 -1.36
CA VAL A 16 16.62 -28.42 -2.05
C VAL A 16 17.64 -29.47 -2.50
N SER A 17 18.80 -29.04 -3.00
CA SER A 17 19.86 -29.95 -3.44
C SER A 17 20.54 -30.72 -2.29
N THR A 18 20.62 -30.12 -1.09
CA THR A 18 21.13 -30.76 0.11
C THR A 18 20.11 -31.71 0.76
N GLY A 19 18.86 -31.71 0.30
CA GLY A 19 17.79 -32.58 0.79
C GLY A 19 17.16 -32.13 2.12
N GLU A 20 17.52 -30.94 2.63
CA GLU A 20 16.93 -30.37 3.84
C GLU A 20 15.49 -29.88 3.62
N LEU A 21 15.12 -29.57 2.38
CA LEU A 21 13.76 -29.22 1.99
C LEU A 21 13.21 -30.16 0.91
N ALA A 22 12.02 -30.71 1.15
CA ALA A 22 11.31 -31.49 0.15
C ALA A 22 11.00 -30.61 -1.08
N ALA A 23 11.31 -31.09 -2.29
CA ALA A 23 11.03 -30.36 -3.53
C ALA A 23 9.55 -29.96 -3.67
N ILE A 24 8.64 -30.80 -3.14
CA ILE A 24 7.19 -30.52 -3.08
C ILE A 24 6.88 -29.28 -2.23
N PHE A 25 7.59 -29.08 -1.11
CA PHE A 25 7.40 -27.93 -0.24
C PHE A 25 7.78 -26.62 -0.95
N VAL A 26 8.85 -26.63 -1.74
CA VAL A 26 9.27 -25.45 -2.52
C VAL A 26 8.27 -25.09 -3.61
N VAL A 27 7.66 -26.08 -4.27
CA VAL A 27 6.60 -25.82 -5.26
C VAL A 27 5.36 -25.20 -4.59
N ILE A 28 4.95 -25.72 -3.42
CA ILE A 28 3.84 -25.16 -2.63
C ILE A 28 4.14 -23.71 -2.21
N LEU A 29 5.36 -23.46 -1.74
CA LEU A 29 5.80 -22.14 -1.30
C LEU A 29 5.83 -21.12 -2.44
N LEU A 30 6.28 -21.54 -3.64
CA LEU A 30 6.26 -20.70 -4.84
C LEU A 30 4.81 -20.39 -5.27
N ALA A 31 3.94 -21.40 -5.27
CA ALA A 31 2.52 -21.23 -5.56
C ALA A 31 1.84 -20.28 -4.58
N MET A 32 2.14 -20.39 -3.28
CA MET A 32 1.62 -19.50 -2.25
C MET A 32 2.11 -18.06 -2.44
N THR A 33 3.39 -17.86 -2.73
CA THR A 33 3.95 -16.53 -3.03
C THR A 33 3.27 -15.87 -4.22
N LEU A 34 3.03 -16.62 -5.30
CA LEU A 34 2.29 -16.13 -6.47
C LEU A 34 0.84 -15.79 -6.13
N LEU A 35 0.18 -16.61 -5.33
CA LEU A 35 -1.21 -16.37 -4.89
C LEU A 35 -1.31 -15.09 -4.05
N VAL A 36 -0.42 -14.91 -3.08
CA VAL A 36 -0.37 -13.69 -2.25
C VAL A 36 -0.07 -12.48 -3.12
N THR A 37 0.88 -12.57 -4.05
CA THR A 37 1.17 -11.48 -4.99
C THR A 37 -0.04 -11.13 -5.85
N ALA A 38 -0.73 -12.12 -6.41
CA ALA A 38 -1.94 -11.90 -7.21
C ALA A 38 -3.06 -11.26 -6.38
N PHE A 39 -3.23 -11.70 -5.13
CA PHE A 39 -4.19 -11.12 -4.19
C PHE A 39 -3.87 -9.65 -3.86
N VAL A 40 -2.59 -9.33 -3.59
CA VAL A 40 -2.15 -7.94 -3.35
C VAL A 40 -2.39 -7.08 -4.58
N VAL A 41 -2.02 -7.54 -5.77
CA VAL A 41 -2.26 -6.81 -7.03
C VAL A 41 -3.76 -6.58 -7.27
N PHE A 42 -4.60 -7.58 -6.96
CA PHE A 42 -6.05 -7.45 -7.08
C PHE A 42 -6.61 -6.39 -6.13
N MET A 43 -6.17 -6.39 -4.85
CA MET A 43 -6.59 -5.39 -3.87
C MET A 43 -6.08 -3.99 -4.20
N GLU A 44 -4.83 -3.84 -4.63
CA GLU A 44 -4.23 -2.54 -4.99
C GLU A 44 -4.82 -1.95 -6.27
N ARG A 45 -5.29 -2.78 -7.21
CA ARG A 45 -6.08 -2.32 -8.37
C ARG A 45 -7.53 -1.99 -8.02
N GLY A 46 -7.99 -2.39 -6.85
CA GLY A 46 -9.33 -2.11 -6.34
C GLY A 46 -9.54 -0.61 -6.14
N GLN A 47 -10.54 -0.07 -6.85
CA GLN A 47 -10.96 1.32 -6.70
C GLN A 47 -12.47 1.41 -6.50
N ARG A 48 -12.89 2.22 -5.53
CA ARG A 48 -14.27 2.63 -5.36
C ARG A 48 -14.51 3.87 -6.23
N ARG A 49 -15.38 3.74 -7.22
CA ARG A 49 -15.74 4.82 -8.13
C ARG A 49 -16.94 5.59 -7.57
N ILE A 50 -16.74 6.85 -7.21
CA ILE A 50 -17.85 7.76 -6.87
C ILE A 50 -18.23 8.52 -8.13
N THR A 51 -19.47 8.35 -8.61
CA THR A 51 -19.94 9.08 -9.80
C THR A 51 -20.09 10.57 -9.51
N VAL A 52 -19.55 11.39 -10.40
CA VAL A 52 -19.65 12.85 -10.35
C VAL A 52 -20.27 13.33 -11.65
N ASN A 53 -21.26 14.19 -11.54
CA ASN A 53 -21.85 14.85 -12.70
C ASN A 53 -21.33 16.27 -12.80
N TYR A 54 -20.89 16.66 -13.99
CA TYR A 54 -20.55 18.05 -14.29
C TYR A 54 -21.80 18.78 -14.80
N ALA A 55 -22.04 19.96 -14.24
CA ALA A 55 -23.16 20.80 -14.65
C ALA A 55 -23.04 21.15 -16.14
N LYS A 56 -24.13 20.99 -16.89
CA LYS A 56 -24.20 21.39 -18.29
C LYS A 56 -24.05 22.91 -18.38
N ARG A 57 -23.11 23.41 -19.19
CA ARG A 57 -23.03 24.85 -19.48
C ARG A 57 -23.82 25.12 -20.74
N GLN A 58 -24.83 25.97 -20.64
CA GLN A 58 -25.52 26.46 -21.82
C GLN A 58 -24.68 27.57 -22.44
N GLN A 59 -24.11 27.31 -23.62
CA GLN A 59 -23.40 28.32 -24.40
C GLN A 59 -24.25 28.60 -25.64
N GLY A 60 -24.98 29.73 -25.63
CA GLY A 60 -25.96 30.07 -26.67
C GLY A 60 -27.21 29.18 -26.66
N ARG A 61 -27.64 28.68 -27.82
CA ARG A 61 -28.82 27.79 -27.98
C ARG A 61 -28.50 26.29 -27.90
N LYS A 62 -27.23 25.91 -27.70
CA LYS A 62 -26.81 24.51 -27.61
C LYS A 62 -26.41 24.19 -26.17
N MET A 63 -27.02 23.14 -25.60
CA MET A 63 -26.51 22.53 -24.38
C MET A 63 -25.24 21.76 -24.73
N VAL A 64 -24.09 22.21 -24.21
CA VAL A 64 -22.82 21.50 -24.32
C VAL A 64 -22.40 21.08 -22.91
N GLY A 65 -22.04 19.81 -22.75
CA GLY A 65 -21.65 19.26 -21.47
C GLY A 65 -22.76 18.52 -20.73
N GLY A 66 -22.36 17.87 -19.64
CA GLY A 66 -23.14 16.83 -18.95
C GLY A 66 -22.54 15.44 -19.05
N GLN A 67 -21.21 15.36 -19.13
CA GLN A 67 -20.53 14.07 -19.03
C GLN A 67 -20.48 13.64 -17.56
N SER A 68 -20.99 12.45 -17.28
CA SER A 68 -20.75 11.78 -16.00
C SER A 68 -19.30 11.30 -15.98
N SER A 69 -18.57 11.68 -14.95
CA SER A 69 -17.26 11.14 -14.64
C SER A 69 -17.34 10.36 -13.33
N TYR A 70 -16.21 9.82 -12.89
CA TYR A 70 -16.08 9.23 -11.56
C TYR A 70 -14.80 9.74 -10.90
N LEU A 71 -14.88 9.98 -9.59
CA LEU A 71 -13.74 10.19 -8.73
C LEU A 71 -13.28 8.80 -8.23
N PRO A 72 -12.10 8.31 -8.66
CA PRO A 72 -11.58 7.03 -8.21
C PRO A 72 -10.95 7.18 -6.82
N LEU A 73 -11.45 6.44 -5.85
CA LEU A 73 -10.81 6.29 -4.53
C LEU A 73 -10.21 4.89 -4.45
N LYS A 74 -8.89 4.78 -4.27
CA LYS A 74 -8.22 3.49 -4.07
C LYS A 74 -8.56 2.93 -2.69
N ILE A 75 -8.54 1.60 -2.55
CA ILE A 75 -8.71 0.95 -1.23
C ILE A 75 -7.58 1.36 -0.28
N ASN A 76 -6.36 1.50 -0.83
CA ASN A 76 -5.19 1.97 -0.12
C ASN A 76 -4.71 3.29 -0.73
N MET A 77 -5.04 4.40 -0.08
CA MET A 77 -4.53 5.72 -0.47
C MET A 77 -3.12 5.97 0.08
N ALA A 78 -2.72 5.24 1.13
CA ALA A 78 -1.43 5.40 1.80
C ALA A 78 -0.28 4.65 1.11
N GLY A 79 -0.59 3.68 0.26
CA GLY A 79 0.38 2.83 -0.41
C GLY A 79 1.20 2.01 0.58
N VAL A 80 2.52 1.96 0.36
CA VAL A 80 3.49 1.15 1.15
C VAL A 80 4.05 1.88 2.36
N ILE A 81 3.82 3.19 2.45
CA ILE A 81 4.51 4.03 3.42
C ILE A 81 4.20 3.61 4.87
N PRO A 82 2.96 3.24 5.24
CA PRO A 82 2.67 2.81 6.61
C PRO A 82 3.42 1.55 7.06
N PRO A 83 3.47 0.43 6.30
CA PRO A 83 4.31 -0.71 6.65
C PRO A 83 5.79 -0.39 6.82
N ILE A 84 6.33 0.53 5.99
CA ILE A 84 7.73 0.95 6.08
C ILE A 84 7.98 1.68 7.40
N PHE A 85 7.13 2.65 7.75
CA PHE A 85 7.24 3.36 9.03
C PHE A 85 7.06 2.45 10.24
N ALA A 86 6.12 1.51 10.19
CA ALA A 86 5.96 0.52 11.24
C ALA A 86 7.24 -0.32 11.42
N SER A 87 7.86 -0.75 10.32
CA SER A 87 9.10 -1.53 10.39
C SER A 87 10.29 -0.72 10.91
N SER A 88 10.44 0.55 10.52
CA SER A 88 11.56 1.39 10.96
C SER A 88 11.47 1.75 12.44
N ILE A 89 10.26 2.00 12.97
CA ILE A 89 10.04 2.27 14.39
C ILE A 89 10.38 1.06 15.25
N ILE A 90 10.15 -0.16 14.78
CA ILE A 90 10.45 -1.36 15.55
C ILE A 90 11.93 -1.74 15.45
N LEU A 91 12.54 -1.56 14.28
CA LEU A 91 13.97 -1.78 14.09
C LEU A 91 14.81 -0.80 14.92
N PHE A 92 14.33 0.42 15.17
CA PHE A 92 15.10 1.43 15.91
C PHE A 92 15.47 0.99 17.34
N PRO A 93 14.55 0.60 18.24
CA PRO A 93 14.91 0.05 19.55
C PRO A 93 15.75 -1.23 19.46
N ALA A 94 15.48 -2.11 18.49
CA ALA A 94 16.22 -3.35 18.32
C ALA A 94 17.70 -3.10 17.99
N THR A 95 17.99 -2.14 17.12
CA THR A 95 19.37 -1.74 16.79
C THR A 95 20.08 -1.08 17.96
N LEU A 96 19.40 -0.20 18.70
CA LEU A 96 19.96 0.41 19.91
C LEU A 96 20.26 -0.65 20.96
N GLY A 97 19.33 -1.55 21.27
CA GLY A 97 19.59 -2.63 22.22
C GLY A 97 20.72 -3.56 21.78
N GLY A 98 20.88 -3.83 20.48
CA GLY A 98 22.02 -4.60 19.98
C GLY A 98 23.38 -3.91 20.17
N TRP A 99 23.43 -2.58 20.17
CA TRP A 99 24.66 -1.83 20.48
C TRP A 99 24.90 -1.67 21.99
N PHE A 100 23.83 -1.46 22.76
CA PHE A 100 23.90 -1.23 24.20
C PHE A 100 23.87 -2.51 25.04
N SER A 101 23.58 -3.68 24.44
CA SER A 101 23.63 -4.99 25.11
C SER A 101 25.06 -5.43 25.47
N GLN A 102 26.09 -4.77 24.93
CA GLN A 102 27.48 -5.01 25.33
C GLN A 102 27.92 -4.19 26.55
N SER A 103 27.06 -3.32 27.09
CA SER A 103 27.36 -2.51 28.28
C SER A 103 26.84 -3.18 29.56
N GLU A 104 27.71 -3.39 30.54
CA GLU A 104 27.36 -3.95 31.86
C GLU A 104 26.32 -3.05 32.56
N GLY A 105 25.11 -3.58 32.80
CA GLY A 105 24.03 -2.91 33.54
C GLY A 105 22.73 -2.66 32.76
N MET A 106 22.71 -2.86 31.44
CA MET A 106 21.51 -2.65 30.59
C MET A 106 20.72 -3.95 30.30
N GLY A 107 20.67 -4.89 31.25
CA GLY A 107 19.96 -6.17 31.10
C GLY A 107 18.46 -6.02 30.80
N TRP A 108 17.81 -4.99 31.36
CA TRP A 108 16.40 -4.68 31.05
C TRP A 108 16.19 -4.25 29.59
N LEU A 109 17.20 -3.62 28.99
CA LEU A 109 17.16 -3.14 27.60
C LEU A 109 17.37 -4.32 26.65
N ALA A 110 18.25 -5.24 27.02
CA ALA A 110 18.42 -6.52 26.33
C ALA A 110 17.14 -7.37 26.39
N GLU A 111 16.49 -7.51 27.56
CA GLU A 111 15.21 -8.22 27.71
C GLU A 111 14.07 -7.57 26.92
N LEU A 112 14.02 -6.24 26.88
CA LEU A 112 13.03 -5.50 26.07
C LEU A 112 13.25 -5.74 24.57
N THR A 113 14.50 -5.74 24.10
CA THR A 113 14.82 -6.04 22.69
C THR A 113 14.64 -7.50 22.31
N ALA A 114 14.90 -8.43 23.23
CA ALA A 114 14.57 -9.83 23.04
C ALA A 114 13.05 -10.01 22.92
N SER A 115 12.27 -9.26 23.71
CA SER A 115 10.79 -9.29 23.68
C SER A 115 10.19 -8.69 22.39
N ILE A 116 10.92 -7.78 21.74
CA ILE A 116 10.56 -7.13 20.47
C ILE A 116 11.32 -7.80 19.29
N SER A 117 11.88 -8.99 19.49
CA SER A 117 12.49 -9.72 18.38
C SER A 117 11.45 -10.35 17.46
N PRO A 118 11.72 -10.42 16.14
CA PRO A 118 10.84 -11.09 15.19
C PRO A 118 10.54 -12.52 15.64
N GLY A 119 9.27 -12.89 15.63
CA GLY A 119 8.80 -14.21 16.06
C GLY A 119 8.17 -14.28 17.45
N GLN A 120 8.25 -13.23 18.25
CA GLN A 120 7.46 -13.18 19.48
C GLN A 120 6.02 -12.70 19.23
N PRO A 121 5.00 -13.23 19.91
CA PRO A 121 3.62 -12.74 19.80
C PRO A 121 3.48 -11.25 20.14
N LEU A 122 4.34 -10.74 21.02
CA LEU A 122 4.39 -9.33 21.40
C LEU A 122 4.83 -8.45 20.21
N TYR A 123 5.84 -8.90 19.45
CA TYR A 123 6.28 -8.23 18.22
C TYR A 123 5.13 -8.15 17.20
N VAL A 124 4.48 -9.29 16.94
CA VAL A 124 3.36 -9.39 15.98
C VAL A 124 2.23 -8.42 16.34
N LEU A 125 1.89 -8.32 17.63
CA LEU A 125 0.85 -7.42 18.13
C LEU A 125 1.23 -5.94 17.95
N PHE A 126 2.42 -5.54 18.39
CA PHE A 126 2.89 -4.16 18.25
C PHE A 126 3.06 -3.77 16.78
N TYR A 127 3.57 -4.68 15.95
CA TYR A 127 3.72 -4.46 14.52
C TYR A 127 2.37 -4.30 13.81
N GLY A 128 1.42 -5.19 14.11
CA GLY A 128 0.06 -5.09 13.56
C GLY A 128 -0.64 -3.79 13.95
N LEU A 129 -0.54 -3.39 15.23
CA LEU A 129 -1.14 -2.15 15.73
C LEU A 129 -0.47 -0.92 15.08
N ALA A 130 0.86 -0.92 14.99
CA ALA A 130 1.61 0.15 14.33
C ALA A 130 1.19 0.29 12.85
N ILE A 131 1.05 -0.80 12.10
CA ILE A 131 0.57 -0.76 10.71
C ILE A 131 -0.81 -0.11 10.62
N VAL A 132 -1.77 -0.55 11.45
CA VAL A 132 -3.13 0.02 11.45
C VAL A 132 -3.09 1.51 11.77
N PHE A 133 -2.38 1.89 12.83
CA PHE A 133 -2.23 3.28 13.25
C PHE A 133 -1.64 4.15 12.13
N PHE A 134 -0.50 3.75 11.55
CA PHE A 134 0.15 4.51 10.48
C PHE A 134 -0.70 4.55 9.21
N THR A 135 -1.50 3.52 8.92
CA THR A 135 -2.37 3.51 7.74
C THR A 135 -3.45 4.57 7.87
N PHE A 136 -4.09 4.69 9.04
CA PHE A 136 -5.06 5.75 9.31
C PHE A 136 -4.40 7.12 9.37
N PHE A 137 -3.30 7.25 10.11
CA PHE A 137 -2.59 8.50 10.29
C PHE A 137 -2.09 9.09 8.97
N TYR A 138 -1.42 8.28 8.15
CA TYR A 138 -0.88 8.73 6.87
C TYR A 138 -2.00 9.08 5.87
N THR A 139 -3.08 8.29 5.82
CA THR A 139 -4.21 8.60 4.94
C THR A 139 -4.86 9.93 5.32
N ALA A 140 -5.06 10.19 6.62
CA ALA A 140 -5.64 11.45 7.10
C ALA A 140 -4.72 12.66 6.85
N LEU A 141 -3.41 12.47 6.86
CA LEU A 141 -2.45 13.55 6.62
C LEU A 141 -2.30 13.90 5.13
N THR A 142 -2.46 12.93 4.25
CA THR A 142 -2.24 13.11 2.80
C THR A 142 -3.51 13.44 2.02
N PHE A 143 -4.67 12.96 2.47
CA PHE A 143 -5.92 13.17 1.77
C PHE A 143 -6.82 14.14 2.53
N ASP A 144 -7.02 15.33 1.94
CA ASP A 144 -7.99 16.30 2.43
C ASP A 144 -9.33 16.17 1.64
N SER A 145 -10.34 15.63 2.32
CA SER A 145 -11.71 15.48 1.80
C SER A 145 -12.38 16.83 1.49
N LYS A 146 -12.05 17.87 2.25
CA LYS A 146 -12.60 19.21 2.10
C LYS A 146 -12.03 19.88 0.85
N ASP A 147 -10.71 19.82 0.67
CA ASP A 147 -10.07 20.37 -0.54
C ASP A 147 -10.54 19.63 -1.80
N THR A 148 -10.69 18.31 -1.72
CA THR A 148 -11.22 17.51 -2.84
C THR A 148 -12.65 17.93 -3.19
N ALA A 149 -13.51 18.14 -2.20
CA ALA A 149 -14.88 18.61 -2.42
C ALA A 149 -14.95 20.04 -2.95
N ASP A 150 -14.09 20.94 -2.47
CA ASP A 150 -14.01 22.32 -2.96
C ASP A 150 -13.47 22.38 -4.40
N ASN A 151 -12.48 21.55 -4.74
CA ASN A 151 -11.99 21.41 -6.11
C ASN A 151 -13.07 20.84 -7.05
N LEU A 152 -13.87 19.89 -6.57
CA LEU A 152 -15.02 19.35 -7.32
C LEU A 152 -16.03 20.45 -7.62
N ARG A 153 -16.38 21.25 -6.60
CA ARG A 153 -17.29 22.39 -6.70
C ARG A 153 -16.76 23.46 -7.65
N LYS A 154 -15.48 23.84 -7.55
CA LYS A 154 -14.82 24.81 -8.43
C LYS A 154 -14.83 24.35 -9.89
N SER A 155 -14.68 23.05 -10.12
CA SER A 155 -14.75 22.43 -11.46
C SER A 155 -16.18 22.29 -12.00
N GLY A 156 -17.21 22.72 -11.26
CA GLY A 156 -18.62 22.55 -11.65
C GLY A 156 -19.13 21.12 -11.54
N GLY A 157 -18.39 20.24 -10.86
CA GLY A 157 -18.77 18.87 -10.56
C GLY A 157 -19.55 18.78 -9.25
N PHE A 158 -20.50 17.87 -9.18
CA PHE A 158 -21.20 17.53 -7.93
C PHE A 158 -21.53 16.04 -7.87
N ILE A 159 -21.62 15.52 -6.65
CA ILE A 159 -22.04 14.15 -6.40
C ILE A 159 -23.58 14.11 -6.42
N PRO A 160 -24.21 13.28 -7.27
CA PRO A 160 -25.66 13.17 -7.32
C PRO A 160 -26.24 12.81 -5.95
N GLY A 161 -27.26 13.56 -5.50
CA GLY A 161 -27.93 13.33 -4.22
C GLY A 161 -27.30 14.02 -3.01
N ILE A 162 -26.14 14.69 -3.15
CA ILE A 162 -25.44 15.35 -2.05
C ILE A 162 -25.24 16.83 -2.37
N ARG A 163 -25.52 17.72 -1.41
CA ARG A 163 -25.33 19.16 -1.58
C ARG A 163 -23.83 19.48 -1.71
N PRO A 164 -23.40 20.28 -2.72
CA PRO A 164 -22.00 20.67 -2.88
C PRO A 164 -21.44 21.43 -1.67
N GLY A 165 -20.14 21.24 -1.39
CA GLY A 165 -19.44 21.85 -0.24
C GLY A 165 -19.33 20.87 0.92
N LYS A 166 -19.67 21.31 2.15
CA LYS A 166 -19.44 20.54 3.38
C LYS A 166 -20.03 19.12 3.35
N HIS A 167 -21.27 18.96 2.88
CA HIS A 167 -21.89 17.63 2.79
C HIS A 167 -21.19 16.69 1.81
N SER A 168 -20.57 17.22 0.75
CA SER A 168 -19.76 16.42 -0.18
C SER A 168 -18.45 15.98 0.48
N ALA A 169 -17.82 16.88 1.25
CA ALA A 169 -16.63 16.57 2.04
C ALA A 169 -16.92 15.48 3.08
N ASP A 170 -17.98 15.64 3.88
CA ASP A 170 -18.38 14.66 4.92
C ASP A 170 -18.67 13.28 4.33
N TYR A 171 -19.25 13.23 3.12
CA TYR A 171 -19.51 11.98 2.40
C TYR A 171 -18.23 11.32 1.90
N ILE A 172 -17.34 12.08 1.26
CA ILE A 172 -16.04 11.57 0.79
C ILE A 172 -15.23 11.05 1.99
N ASP A 173 -15.23 11.79 3.10
CA ASP A 173 -14.54 11.41 4.33
C ASP A 173 -15.09 10.11 4.93
N SER A 174 -16.41 9.99 5.05
CA SER A 174 -17.07 8.77 5.52
C SER A 174 -16.77 7.56 4.64
N VAL A 175 -16.71 7.76 3.32
CA VAL A 175 -16.37 6.71 2.36
C VAL A 175 -14.91 6.30 2.50
N MET A 176 -14.01 7.28 2.60
CA MET A 176 -12.58 7.06 2.72
C MET A 176 -12.26 6.33 4.03
N SER A 177 -12.80 6.77 5.17
CA SER A 177 -12.57 6.13 6.47
C SER A 177 -12.93 4.64 6.46
N ARG A 178 -14.05 4.26 5.82
CA ARG A 178 -14.44 2.84 5.65
C ARG A 178 -13.52 2.07 4.70
N LEU A 179 -13.05 2.73 3.63
CA LEU A 179 -12.08 2.14 2.72
C LEU A 179 -10.74 1.91 3.43
N THR A 180 -10.24 2.91 4.15
CA THR A 180 -8.99 2.84 4.93
C THR A 180 -9.09 1.80 6.04
N ALA A 181 -10.25 1.61 6.67
CA ALA A 181 -10.45 0.53 7.63
C ALA A 181 -10.25 -0.86 7.00
N THR A 182 -10.86 -1.08 5.82
CA THR A 182 -10.67 -2.32 5.05
C THR A 182 -9.23 -2.44 4.54
N GLY A 183 -8.65 -1.30 4.17
CA GLY A 183 -7.26 -1.09 3.79
C GLY A 183 -6.28 -1.60 4.84
N ALA A 184 -6.39 -1.06 6.05
CA ALA A 184 -5.53 -1.39 7.17
C ALA A 184 -5.59 -2.88 7.51
N VAL A 185 -6.79 -3.47 7.52
CA VAL A 185 -6.95 -4.91 7.79
C VAL A 185 -6.21 -5.77 6.77
N TYR A 186 -6.33 -5.47 5.47
CA TYR A 186 -5.63 -6.27 4.45
C TYR A 186 -4.11 -6.07 4.52
N ILE A 187 -3.61 -4.84 4.71
CA ILE A 187 -2.18 -4.56 4.79
C ILE A 187 -1.59 -5.32 5.98
N THR A 188 -2.22 -5.22 7.15
CA THR A 188 -1.80 -5.96 8.34
C THR A 188 -1.82 -7.46 8.09
N ALA A 189 -2.88 -8.00 7.48
CA ALA A 189 -2.95 -9.43 7.17
C ALA A 189 -1.81 -9.90 6.26
N VAL A 190 -1.49 -9.15 5.19
CA VAL A 190 -0.42 -9.49 4.25
C VAL A 190 0.95 -9.39 4.89
N CYS A 191 1.19 -8.39 5.74
CA CYS A 191 2.44 -8.24 6.47
C CYS A 191 2.65 -9.34 7.53
N LEU A 192 1.60 -9.75 8.23
CA LEU A 192 1.69 -10.76 9.29
C LEU A 192 1.71 -12.21 8.78
N LEU A 193 1.09 -12.48 7.61
CA LEU A 193 0.98 -13.84 7.06
C LEU A 193 2.33 -14.58 7.02
N PRO A 194 3.42 -14.02 6.48
CA PRO A 194 4.71 -14.71 6.47
C PRO A 194 5.42 -14.77 7.82
N GLU A 195 5.12 -13.89 8.78
CA GLU A 195 5.65 -14.08 10.15
C GLU A 195 5.09 -15.35 10.77
N PHE A 196 3.80 -15.62 10.59
CA PHE A 196 3.20 -16.88 11.02
C PHE A 196 3.81 -18.08 10.30
N LEU A 197 4.10 -17.97 8.99
CA LEU A 197 4.74 -19.05 8.24
C LEU A 197 6.16 -19.36 8.75
N ILE A 198 6.95 -18.34 9.05
CA ILE A 198 8.31 -18.51 9.58
C ILE A 198 8.25 -19.17 10.96
N LEU A 199 7.28 -18.78 11.81
CA LEU A 199 7.12 -19.35 13.15
C LEU A 199 6.69 -20.81 13.17
N TYR A 200 5.73 -21.19 12.33
CA TYR A 200 5.18 -22.56 12.34
C TYR A 200 5.97 -23.54 11.47
N TRP A 201 6.53 -23.09 10.35
CA TRP A 201 7.24 -23.97 9.40
C TRP A 201 8.76 -23.80 9.39
N ASN A 202 9.31 -22.87 10.18
CA ASN A 202 10.75 -22.69 10.40
C ASN A 202 11.58 -22.57 9.10
N VAL A 203 10.94 -22.08 8.03
CA VAL A 203 11.58 -21.87 6.74
C VAL A 203 12.00 -20.40 6.67
N PRO A 204 13.28 -20.10 6.33
CA PRO A 204 13.75 -18.75 6.16
C PRO A 204 13.10 -18.15 4.91
N PHE A 205 11.87 -17.65 5.07
CA PHE A 205 11.10 -17.04 4.00
C PHE A 205 11.61 -15.63 3.77
N TYR A 206 12.66 -15.51 2.97
CA TYR A 206 13.20 -14.22 2.51
C TYR A 206 12.19 -13.41 1.67
N PHE A 207 11.10 -14.03 1.23
CA PHE A 207 9.93 -13.39 0.64
C PHE A 207 8.99 -12.77 1.71
N GLY A 208 9.55 -12.11 2.73
CA GLY A 208 8.75 -11.49 3.80
C GLY A 208 7.61 -10.61 3.27
N GLY A 209 6.48 -10.60 3.96
CA GLY A 209 5.21 -10.05 3.47
C GLY A 209 5.29 -8.55 3.22
N THR A 210 6.03 -7.86 4.09
CA THR A 210 6.38 -6.46 3.93
C THR A 210 7.27 -6.24 2.70
N SER A 211 8.26 -7.09 2.47
CA SER A 211 9.13 -7.01 1.28
C SER A 211 8.35 -7.24 -0.02
N LEU A 212 7.43 -8.21 -0.03
CA LEU A 212 6.57 -8.50 -1.16
C LEU A 212 5.61 -7.33 -1.46
N LEU A 213 4.96 -6.79 -0.42
CA LEU A 213 4.08 -5.62 -0.54
C LEU A 213 4.85 -4.42 -1.09
N ILE A 214 6.05 -4.14 -0.57
CA ILE A 214 6.92 -3.07 -1.07
C ILE A 214 7.22 -3.25 -2.56
N ILE A 215 7.61 -4.44 -2.98
CA ILE A 215 7.94 -4.70 -4.40
C ILE A 215 6.73 -4.44 -5.29
N VAL A 216 5.57 -5.02 -4.96
CA VAL A 216 4.37 -4.93 -5.80
C VAL A 216 3.93 -3.48 -6.00
N VAL A 217 3.82 -2.73 -4.91
CA VAL A 217 3.29 -1.36 -4.98
C VAL A 217 4.31 -0.42 -5.63
N VAL A 218 5.61 -0.54 -5.33
CA VAL A 218 6.64 0.29 -6.01
C VAL A 218 6.68 0.01 -7.51
N VAL A 219 6.55 -1.25 -7.92
CA VAL A 219 6.47 -1.59 -9.36
C VAL A 219 5.20 -1.02 -9.99
N MET A 220 4.07 -1.10 -9.32
CA MET A 220 2.81 -0.51 -9.79
C MET A 220 2.90 1.03 -9.89
N ASP A 221 3.48 1.70 -8.90
CA ASP A 221 3.69 3.15 -8.91
C ASP A 221 4.68 3.56 -10.01
N PHE A 222 5.76 2.80 -10.21
CA PHE A 222 6.70 3.02 -11.29
C PHE A 222 6.03 2.92 -12.66
N ILE A 223 5.20 1.88 -12.88
CA ILE A 223 4.45 1.72 -14.13
C ILE A 223 3.46 2.88 -14.32
N ALA A 224 2.74 3.27 -13.27
CA ALA A 224 1.78 4.38 -13.34
C ALA A 224 2.47 5.72 -13.66
N GLN A 225 3.61 6.00 -13.03
CA GLN A 225 4.42 7.20 -13.29
C GLN A 225 4.99 7.18 -14.71
N ALA A 226 5.55 6.05 -15.15
CA ALA A 226 6.06 5.89 -16.52
C ALA A 226 4.96 6.11 -17.57
N GLN A 227 3.76 5.54 -17.36
CA GLN A 227 2.61 5.76 -18.24
C GLN A 227 2.17 7.22 -18.26
N SER A 228 2.19 7.90 -17.10
CA SER A 228 1.81 9.32 -17.01
C SER A 228 2.75 10.23 -17.82
N HIS A 229 4.06 9.96 -17.77
CA HIS A 229 5.06 10.66 -18.58
C HIS A 229 4.97 10.34 -20.07
N LEU A 230 4.59 9.11 -20.44
CA LEU A 230 4.38 8.76 -21.84
C LEU A 230 3.13 9.43 -22.42
N MET A 231 2.06 9.52 -21.62
CA MET A 231 0.82 10.22 -22.01
C MET A 231 1.06 11.73 -22.21
N SER A 232 1.89 12.38 -21.38
CA SER A 232 2.20 13.80 -21.55
C SER A 232 2.89 14.10 -22.90
N ASN A 233 3.75 13.19 -23.37
CA ASN A 233 4.44 13.35 -24.66
C ASN A 233 3.51 13.10 -25.86
N GLN A 234 2.48 12.25 -25.71
CA GLN A 234 1.46 12.05 -26.75
C GLN A 234 0.51 13.25 -26.88
N TYR A 235 0.29 14.03 -25.82
CA TYR A 235 -0.49 15.27 -25.85
C TYR A 235 0.16 16.32 -26.76
N GLU A 236 1.47 16.49 -26.71
CA GLU A 236 2.21 17.45 -27.56
C GLU A 236 2.13 17.07 -29.04
N SER A 237 2.23 15.77 -29.35
CA SER A 237 2.05 15.22 -30.70
C SER A 237 0.63 15.43 -31.24
N LEU A 238 -0.39 15.26 -30.41
CA LEU A 238 -1.79 15.47 -30.80
C LEU A 238 -2.14 16.96 -30.95
N MET A 239 -1.61 17.84 -30.09
CA MET A 239 -1.78 19.29 -30.22
C MET A 239 -1.09 19.84 -31.47
N LYS A 240 0.12 19.36 -31.80
CA LYS A 240 0.83 19.72 -33.03
C LYS A 240 0.12 19.23 -34.29
N LYS A 241 -0.57 18.08 -34.23
CA LYS A 241 -1.37 17.52 -35.34
C LYS A 241 -2.74 18.20 -35.49
N ALA A 242 -3.25 18.83 -34.43
CA ALA A 242 -4.50 19.61 -34.42
C ALA A 242 -4.33 21.08 -34.84
N GLY A 243 -3.11 21.52 -35.20
CA GLY A 243 -2.87 22.85 -35.77
C GLY A 243 -3.12 24.02 -34.79
N LEU A 244 -2.93 23.79 -33.49
CA LEU A 244 -2.89 24.87 -32.50
C LEU A 244 -1.44 25.25 -32.22
N ASN A 245 -0.83 25.92 -33.21
CA ASN A 245 0.29 26.83 -33.08
C ASN A 245 0.18 27.84 -34.23
#